data_AF-A0A3D2GTR1-F1
#
_entry.id   AF-A0A3D2GTR1-F1
#
_cell.length_a   1.000
_cell.length_b   1.000
_cell.length_c   1.000
_cell.angle_alpha   90.00
_cell.angle_beta   90.00
_cell.angle_gamma   90.00
#
_symmetry.space_group_name_H-M   'P 1'
#
loop_
_entity.id
_entity.type
_entity.pdbx_description
1 polymer ?
#
loop_
_entity_poly.entity_id
_entity_poly.type
_entity_poly.pdbx_seq_one_letter_code
_entity_poly.pdbx_strand_id
1 'polypeptide(L)'
;MKIKIFFNSVFLLMLTSCSSFKEKIGITHYAPNEFETVQNEPLEIPPSLNIENPEEGPYKRKKSTAEKARGLLIPASKALPASSSDHKAEQILLEKIGSDKRNPNIRRSIDRDNHAEPTMQEKIQRTLVFWKKPEKGTIIDPRKEQEKLETESSVEDK
;
A
#
# COMPACT_ATOMS: atom_id res chain seq x y z
N MET A 1 71.20 19.84 -26.44
CA MET A 1 70.60 19.14 -25.28
C MET A 1 69.65 20.00 -24.44
N LYS A 2 69.91 21.31 -24.24
CA LYS A 2 69.09 22.19 -23.39
C LYS A 2 67.60 22.28 -23.80
N ILE A 3 67.30 22.28 -25.10
CA ILE A 3 65.91 22.36 -25.63
C ILE A 3 65.09 21.09 -25.37
N LYS A 4 65.71 19.90 -25.41
CA LYS A 4 65.02 18.63 -25.09
C LYS A 4 64.68 18.54 -23.60
N ILE A 5 65.55 19.08 -22.74
CA ILE A 5 65.33 19.13 -21.29
C ILE A 5 64.21 20.13 -20.95
N PHE A 6 64.19 21.30 -21.61
CA PHE A 6 63.11 22.27 -21.45
C PHE A 6 61.75 21.72 -21.90
N PHE A 7 61.69 21.04 -23.04
CA PHE A 7 60.44 20.45 -23.54
C PHE A 7 59.90 19.35 -22.63
N ASN A 8 60.79 18.51 -22.07
CA ASN A 8 60.40 17.46 -21.12
C ASN A 8 59.90 18.05 -19.78
N SER A 9 60.52 19.13 -19.30
CA SER A 9 60.08 19.83 -18.07
C SER A 9 58.72 20.51 -18.23
N VAL A 10 58.46 21.14 -19.39
CA VAL A 10 57.14 21.74 -19.70
C VAL A 10 56.06 20.67 -19.77
N PHE A 11 56.36 19.50 -20.35
CA PHE A 11 55.42 18.40 -20.40
C PHE A 11 55.04 17.90 -18.99
N LEU A 12 56.01 17.77 -18.07
CA LEU A 12 55.73 17.40 -16.67
C LEU A 12 54.82 18.41 -15.96
N LEU A 13 54.96 19.71 -16.23
CA LEU A 13 54.09 20.76 -15.65
C LEU A 13 52.64 20.70 -16.17
N MET A 14 52.43 20.23 -17.40
CA MET A 14 51.08 20.09 -17.96
C MET A 14 50.28 18.95 -17.32
N LEU A 15 50.94 17.89 -16.85
CA LEU A 15 50.26 16.76 -16.20
C LEU A 15 49.75 17.11 -14.79
N THR A 16 50.38 18.04 -14.06
CA THR A 16 49.96 18.42 -12.69
C THR A 16 48.75 19.35 -12.66
N SER A 17 48.40 19.99 -13.78
CA SER A 17 47.26 20.91 -13.89
C SER A 17 45.92 20.18 -14.05
N CYS A 18 45.94 18.92 -14.52
CA CYS A 18 44.72 18.16 -14.80
C CYS A 18 43.98 17.71 -13.51
N SER A 19 44.69 17.55 -12.39
CA SER A 19 44.07 17.17 -11.10
C SER A 19 43.17 18.28 -10.54
N SER A 20 43.61 19.55 -10.58
CA SER A 20 42.81 20.69 -10.09
C SER A 20 41.60 21.01 -10.97
N PHE A 21 41.62 20.64 -12.26
CA PHE A 21 40.47 20.83 -13.13
C PHE A 21 39.29 19.94 -12.71
N LYS A 22 39.58 18.69 -12.27
CA LYS A 22 38.60 17.70 -11.81
C LYS A 22 37.76 18.19 -10.62
N GLU A 23 38.37 18.95 -9.72
CA GLU A 23 37.72 19.54 -8.54
C GLU A 23 36.80 20.70 -8.93
N LYS A 24 37.24 21.56 -9.85
CA LYS A 24 36.47 22.74 -10.31
C LYS A 24 35.26 22.38 -11.17
N ILE A 25 35.31 21.27 -11.89
CA ILE A 25 34.20 20.77 -12.72
C ILE A 25 33.23 19.85 -11.95
N GLY A 26 33.43 19.68 -10.63
CA GLY A 26 32.51 18.92 -9.77
C GLY A 26 32.53 17.41 -9.95
N ILE A 27 33.55 16.86 -10.63
CA ILE A 27 33.73 15.39 -10.77
C ILE A 27 34.20 14.77 -9.44
N THR A 28 34.84 15.54 -8.57
CA THR A 28 35.09 15.11 -7.19
C THR A 28 33.84 15.38 -6.35
N HIS A 29 33.13 14.32 -6.00
CA HIS A 29 31.99 14.40 -5.10
C HIS A 29 32.49 14.63 -3.66
N TYR A 30 32.25 15.83 -3.12
CA TYR A 30 32.37 16.11 -1.70
C TYR A 30 30.98 15.97 -1.09
N ALA A 31 30.72 14.83 -0.45
CA ALA A 31 29.50 14.69 0.34
C ALA A 31 29.65 15.55 1.60
N PRO A 32 28.83 16.59 1.79
CA PRO A 32 28.85 17.33 3.05
C PRO A 32 28.50 16.38 4.19
N ASN A 33 29.16 16.52 5.32
CA ASN A 33 28.95 15.66 6.48
C ASN A 33 27.52 15.85 7.00
N GLU A 34 26.62 14.94 6.68
CA GLU A 34 25.22 14.99 7.09
C GLU A 34 25.01 14.87 8.60
N PHE A 35 26.07 14.56 9.36
CA PHE A 35 26.07 14.49 10.82
C PHE A 35 26.71 15.71 11.49
N GLU A 36 27.21 16.68 10.73
CA GLU A 36 27.74 17.92 11.29
C GLU A 36 26.58 18.85 11.68
N THR A 37 26.27 18.87 12.97
CA THR A 37 25.26 19.79 13.51
C THR A 37 25.90 21.13 13.85
N VAL A 38 25.52 22.19 13.13
CA VAL A 38 25.82 23.57 13.52
C VAL A 38 24.98 23.90 14.77
N GLN A 39 25.64 24.25 15.88
CA GLN A 39 24.94 24.76 17.06
C GLN A 39 24.53 26.21 16.79
N ASN A 40 23.25 26.40 16.52
CA ASN A 40 22.65 27.73 16.48
C ASN A 40 22.32 28.17 17.92
N GLU A 41 22.37 29.47 18.18
CA GLU A 41 21.82 30.01 19.42
C GLU A 41 20.35 29.59 19.55
N PRO A 42 19.91 29.18 20.76
CA PRO A 42 18.52 28.81 20.96
C PRO A 42 17.62 30.00 20.62
N LEU A 43 16.67 29.77 19.70
CA LEU A 43 15.67 30.78 19.36
C LEU A 43 14.81 31.05 20.59
N GLU A 44 14.94 32.24 21.17
CA GLU A 44 14.07 32.70 22.24
C GLU A 44 12.68 32.99 21.68
N ILE A 45 11.67 32.33 22.25
CA ILE A 45 10.27 32.57 21.89
C ILE A 45 9.87 33.90 22.55
N PRO A 46 9.41 34.90 21.78
CA PRO A 46 9.02 36.18 22.37
C PRO A 46 7.82 36.00 23.31
N PRO A 47 7.76 36.71 24.44
CA PRO A 47 6.73 36.57 25.47
C PRO A 47 5.31 36.94 24.99
N SER A 48 5.18 37.50 23.78
CA SER A 48 3.90 37.79 23.13
C SER A 48 3.39 36.65 22.24
N LEU A 49 4.13 35.54 22.10
CA LEU A 49 3.67 34.37 21.35
C LEU A 49 2.70 33.55 22.22
N ASN A 50 1.51 34.08 22.44
CA ASN A 50 0.37 33.28 22.91
C ASN A 50 -0.04 32.37 21.75
N ILE A 51 0.66 31.23 21.63
CA ILE A 51 0.14 30.11 20.84
C ILE A 51 -1.12 29.69 21.57
N GLU A 52 -2.28 30.09 21.05
CA GLU A 52 -3.55 29.53 21.45
C GLU A 52 -3.37 28.01 21.37
N ASN A 53 -3.43 27.33 22.52
CA ASN A 53 -3.28 25.88 22.54
C ASN A 53 -4.33 25.35 21.56
N PRO A 54 -3.94 24.65 20.48
CA PRO A 54 -4.91 24.23 19.49
C PRO A 54 -5.97 23.46 20.25
N GLU A 55 -7.23 23.92 20.16
CA GLU A 55 -8.31 23.19 20.79
C GLU A 55 -8.15 21.73 20.40
N GLU A 56 -8.19 20.84 21.39
CA GLU A 56 -8.30 19.42 21.13
C GLU A 56 -9.63 19.23 20.40
N GLY A 57 -9.61 19.42 19.08
CA GLY A 57 -10.73 19.14 18.22
C GLY A 57 -11.14 17.67 18.42
N PRO A 58 -12.28 17.24 17.88
CA PRO A 58 -12.82 15.90 18.08
C PRO A 58 -11.99 14.78 17.43
N TYR A 59 -10.66 14.91 17.34
CA TYR A 59 -9.72 13.82 17.18
C TYR A 59 -9.76 12.93 18.43
N LYS A 60 -10.85 12.17 18.54
CA LYS A 60 -10.90 10.91 19.27
C LYS A 60 -9.59 10.19 18.97
N ARG A 61 -8.85 9.81 20.02
CA ARG A 61 -7.62 9.02 19.91
C ARG A 61 -7.84 7.96 18.83
N LYS A 62 -7.04 8.02 17.75
CA LYS A 62 -7.17 7.08 16.64
C LYS A 62 -7.10 5.68 17.24
N LYS A 63 -8.22 4.95 17.21
CA LYS A 63 -8.25 3.55 17.65
C LYS A 63 -7.08 2.81 17.01
N SER A 64 -6.42 1.97 17.80
CA SER A 64 -5.31 1.16 17.28
C SER A 64 -5.79 0.40 16.04
N THR A 65 -4.89 0.14 15.09
CA THR A 65 -5.21 -0.60 13.86
C THR A 65 -5.87 -1.95 14.18
N ALA A 66 -5.41 -2.62 15.24
CA ALA A 66 -6.01 -3.85 15.75
C ALA A 66 -7.46 -3.67 16.24
N GLU A 67 -7.77 -2.58 16.93
CA GLU A 67 -9.11 -2.29 17.43
C GLU A 67 -10.08 -1.90 16.32
N LYS A 68 -9.60 -1.21 15.28
CA LYS A 68 -10.36 -0.96 14.04
C LYS A 68 -10.65 -2.25 13.28
N ALA A 69 -9.64 -3.12 13.12
CA ALA A 69 -9.80 -4.40 12.46
C ALA A 69 -10.81 -5.29 13.20
N ARG A 70 -10.76 -5.36 14.53
CA ARG A 70 -11.77 -6.08 15.33
C ARG A 70 -13.17 -5.54 15.12
N GLY A 71 -13.36 -4.23 15.03
CA GLY A 71 -14.67 -3.63 14.74
C GLY A 71 -15.22 -3.96 13.35
N LEU A 72 -14.34 -4.15 12.36
CA LEU A 72 -14.72 -4.58 11.00
C LEU A 72 -15.05 -6.09 10.94
N LEU A 73 -14.38 -6.89 11.76
CA LEU A 73 -14.55 -8.35 11.78
C LEU A 73 -15.77 -8.80 12.59
N ILE A 74 -16.27 -8.00 13.53
CA ILE A 74 -17.54 -8.27 14.22
C ILE A 74 -18.66 -8.04 13.20
N PRO A 75 -19.40 -9.09 12.77
CA PRO A 75 -20.47 -8.93 11.82
C PRO A 75 -21.61 -8.20 12.53
N ALA A 76 -21.67 -6.87 12.36
CA ALA A 76 -22.85 -6.10 12.69
C ALA A 76 -23.99 -6.64 11.82
N SER A 77 -24.86 -7.46 12.42
CA SER A 77 -26.09 -8.00 11.84
C SER A 77 -27.12 -6.92 11.49
N LYS A 78 -26.73 -5.64 11.51
CA LYS A 78 -27.52 -4.50 11.12
C LYS A 78 -26.93 -4.01 9.82
N ALA A 79 -27.73 -4.09 8.75
CA ALA A 79 -27.42 -3.55 7.43
C ALA A 79 -26.55 -2.30 7.59
N LEU A 80 -25.29 -2.38 7.16
CA LEU A 80 -24.41 -1.22 7.21
C LEU A 80 -25.17 -0.09 6.52
N PRO A 81 -25.45 1.05 7.20
CA PRO A 81 -25.85 2.23 6.45
C PRO A 81 -24.79 2.43 5.38
N ALA A 82 -25.21 2.74 4.16
CA ALA A 82 -24.30 3.11 3.07
C ALA A 82 -23.20 3.96 3.69
N SER A 83 -21.94 3.50 3.59
CA SER A 83 -20.80 4.11 4.28
C SER A 83 -20.75 5.57 3.87
N SER A 84 -21.41 6.43 4.64
CA SER A 84 -21.30 7.87 4.54
C SER A 84 -19.97 8.17 5.22
N SER A 85 -18.90 7.92 4.48
CA SER A 85 -17.60 8.38 4.87
C SER A 85 -17.66 9.89 4.96
N ASP A 86 -17.42 10.43 6.15
CA ASP A 86 -17.40 11.88 6.39
C ASP A 86 -16.30 12.58 5.54
N HIS A 87 -15.45 11.81 4.87
CA HIS A 87 -14.38 12.29 4.00
C HIS A 87 -14.85 12.44 2.56
N LYS A 88 -14.90 13.69 2.08
CA LYS A 88 -15.22 14.08 0.69
C LYS A 88 -14.45 13.27 -0.38
N ALA A 89 -13.18 12.93 -0.13
CA ALA A 89 -12.37 12.14 -1.06
C ALA A 89 -12.87 10.69 -1.20
N GLU A 90 -13.31 10.08 -0.10
CA GLU A 90 -13.85 8.72 -0.12
C GLU A 90 -15.22 8.71 -0.80
N GLN A 91 -16.05 9.73 -0.59
CA GLN A 91 -17.33 9.87 -1.31
C GLN A 91 -17.16 9.95 -2.83
N ILE A 92 -16.16 10.71 -3.32
CA ILE A 92 -15.85 10.80 -4.76
C ILE A 92 -15.41 9.43 -5.31
N LEU A 93 -14.61 8.68 -4.55
CA LEU A 93 -14.22 7.32 -4.94
C LEU A 93 -15.43 6.38 -4.98
N LEU A 94 -16.31 6.44 -3.97
CA LEU A 94 -17.54 5.64 -3.88
C LEU A 94 -18.52 5.95 -5.03
N GLU A 95 -18.65 7.21 -5.40
CA GLU A 95 -19.42 7.65 -6.57
C GLU A 95 -18.83 7.08 -7.86
N LYS A 96 -17.51 7.19 -8.03
CA LYS A 96 -16.80 6.68 -9.22
C LYS A 96 -16.91 5.16 -9.38
N ILE A 97 -16.91 4.41 -8.28
CA ILE A 97 -17.13 2.94 -8.32
C ILE A 97 -18.61 2.56 -8.38
N GLY A 98 -19.53 3.53 -8.41
CA GLY A 98 -20.97 3.29 -8.51
C GLY A 98 -21.57 2.61 -7.29
N SER A 99 -21.07 2.93 -6.08
CA SER A 99 -21.52 2.34 -4.82
C SER A 99 -23.04 2.50 -4.59
N ASP A 100 -23.62 3.58 -5.10
CA ASP A 100 -25.07 3.86 -5.02
C ASP A 100 -25.94 2.82 -5.72
N LYS A 101 -25.38 2.08 -6.69
CA LYS A 101 -26.11 1.02 -7.44
C LYS A 101 -26.04 -0.34 -6.75
N ARG A 102 -25.44 -0.44 -5.57
CA ARG A 102 -25.28 -1.71 -4.86
C ARG A 102 -26.65 -2.26 -4.43
N ASN A 103 -26.95 -3.50 -4.84
CA ASN A 103 -28.10 -4.23 -4.32
C ASN A 103 -27.83 -4.63 -2.85
N PRO A 104 -28.60 -4.11 -1.86
CA PRO A 104 -28.39 -4.44 -0.45
C PRO A 104 -28.67 -5.92 -0.14
N ASN A 105 -29.45 -6.58 -0.98
CA ASN A 105 -29.85 -7.98 -0.84
C ASN A 105 -29.03 -8.93 -1.73
N ILE A 106 -27.88 -8.50 -2.28
CA ILE A 106 -27.09 -9.32 -3.21
C ILE A 106 -26.70 -10.69 -2.62
N ARG A 107 -26.38 -10.76 -1.32
CA ARG A 107 -26.08 -12.03 -0.65
C ARG A 107 -27.24 -13.01 -0.73
N ARG A 108 -28.46 -12.53 -0.48
CA ARG A 108 -29.67 -13.35 -0.57
C ARG A 108 -29.97 -13.81 -2.00
N SER A 109 -29.60 -13.00 -3.00
CA SER A 109 -29.70 -13.41 -4.40
C SER A 109 -28.69 -14.52 -4.70
N ILE A 110 -27.43 -14.33 -4.33
CA ILE A 110 -26.36 -15.32 -4.53
C ILE A 110 -26.69 -16.63 -3.82
N ASP A 111 -27.15 -16.57 -2.57
CA ASP A 111 -27.55 -17.77 -1.81
C ASP A 111 -28.70 -18.49 -2.51
N ARG A 112 -29.69 -17.75 -3.03
CA ARG A 112 -30.79 -18.32 -3.80
C ARG A 112 -30.29 -18.99 -5.08
N ASP A 113 -29.41 -18.33 -5.83
CA ASP A 113 -28.88 -18.82 -7.09
C ASP A 113 -28.00 -20.07 -6.87
N ASN A 114 -27.22 -20.10 -5.79
CA ASN A 114 -26.40 -21.25 -5.41
C ASN A 114 -27.23 -22.46 -4.94
N HIS A 115 -28.41 -22.23 -4.37
CA HIS A 115 -29.32 -23.28 -3.94
C HIS A 115 -30.36 -23.66 -5.01
N ALA A 116 -30.46 -22.91 -6.10
CA ALA A 116 -31.37 -23.22 -7.20
C ALA A 116 -30.89 -24.46 -7.96
N GLU A 117 -31.81 -25.37 -8.25
CA GLU A 117 -31.52 -26.50 -9.13
C GLU A 117 -31.27 -26.00 -10.56
N PRO A 118 -30.17 -26.40 -11.23
CA PRO A 118 -29.96 -26.02 -12.61
C PRO A 118 -31.06 -26.62 -13.50
N THR A 119 -31.50 -25.83 -14.47
CA THR A 119 -32.48 -26.26 -15.48
C THR A 119 -31.92 -27.41 -16.32
N MET A 120 -32.80 -28.18 -16.97
CA MET A 120 -32.39 -29.29 -17.83
C MET A 120 -31.41 -28.83 -18.93
N GLN A 121 -31.64 -27.65 -19.49
CA GLN A 121 -30.81 -27.04 -20.51
C GLN A 121 -29.40 -26.73 -19.99
N GLU A 122 -29.29 -26.14 -18.80
CA GLU A 122 -27.99 -25.87 -18.16
C GLU A 122 -27.25 -27.16 -17.79
N LYS A 123 -27.97 -28.20 -17.37
CA LYS A 123 -27.39 -29.53 -17.09
C LYS A 123 -26.76 -30.12 -18.36
N ILE A 124 -27.47 -30.06 -19.48
CA ILE A 124 -26.96 -30.55 -20.78
C ILE A 124 -25.75 -29.72 -21.22
N GLN A 125 -25.85 -28.39 -21.19
CA GLN A 125 -24.75 -27.49 -21.57
C GLN A 125 -23.49 -27.72 -20.72
N ARG A 126 -23.62 -27.79 -19.38
CA ARG A 126 -22.47 -28.04 -18.49
C ARG A 126 -21.87 -29.41 -18.70
N THR A 127 -22.68 -30.43 -18.97
CA THR A 127 -22.17 -31.77 -19.27
C THR A 127 -21.38 -31.78 -20.58
N LEU A 128 -21.83 -31.04 -21.60
CA LEU A 128 -21.09 -30.93 -22.87
C LEU A 128 -19.77 -30.16 -22.72
N VAL A 129 -19.78 -29.05 -21.96
CA VAL A 129 -18.58 -28.20 -21.78
C VAL A 129 -17.56 -28.84 -20.83
N PHE A 130 -18.01 -29.40 -19.71
CA PHE A 130 -17.12 -29.84 -18.63
C PHE A 130 -17.01 -31.37 -18.52
N TRP A 131 -17.73 -32.13 -19.35
CA TRP A 131 -17.81 -33.59 -19.31
C TRP A 131 -18.11 -34.14 -17.89
N LYS A 132 -18.77 -33.34 -17.07
CA LYS A 132 -19.09 -33.62 -15.67
C LYS A 132 -20.55 -33.28 -15.40
N LYS A 133 -21.20 -34.11 -14.58
CA LYS A 133 -22.55 -33.83 -14.10
C LYS A 133 -22.49 -32.63 -13.14
N PRO A 134 -23.45 -31.70 -13.19
CA PRO A 134 -23.49 -30.60 -12.24
C PRO A 134 -23.84 -31.12 -10.85
N GLU A 135 -22.95 -30.84 -9.89
CA GLU A 135 -23.16 -31.13 -8.48
C GLU A 135 -23.78 -29.92 -7.76
N LYS A 136 -24.54 -30.18 -6.70
CA LYS A 136 -25.12 -29.10 -5.89
C LYS A 136 -24.03 -28.46 -5.03
N GLY A 137 -24.05 -27.14 -4.91
CA GLY A 137 -23.16 -26.44 -3.98
C GLY A 137 -23.46 -26.86 -2.55
N THR A 138 -22.46 -27.38 -1.84
CA THR A 138 -22.53 -27.64 -0.40
C THR A 138 -22.06 -26.41 0.37
N ILE A 139 -22.65 -26.16 1.55
CA ILE A 139 -22.17 -25.11 2.44
C ILE A 139 -20.87 -25.61 3.06
N ILE A 140 -19.77 -24.93 2.73
CA ILE A 140 -18.45 -25.23 3.27
C ILE A 140 -18.29 -24.49 4.61
N ASP A 141 -17.86 -25.21 5.65
CA ASP A 141 -17.47 -24.59 6.92
C ASP A 141 -16.07 -23.99 6.75
N PRO A 142 -15.90 -22.65 6.86
CA PRO A 142 -14.62 -22.01 6.62
C PRO A 142 -13.50 -22.53 7.51
N ARG A 143 -13.82 -22.90 8.76
CA ARG A 143 -12.80 -23.36 9.71
C ARG A 143 -12.30 -24.75 9.34
N LYS A 144 -13.21 -25.66 8.98
CA LYS A 144 -12.85 -27.02 8.55
C LYS A 144 -12.11 -27.02 7.22
N GLU A 145 -12.48 -26.14 6.29
CA GLU A 145 -11.77 -26.03 5.00
C GLU A 145 -10.37 -25.45 5.19
N GLN A 146 -10.22 -24.46 6.07
CA GLN A 146 -8.89 -23.94 6.40
C GLN A 146 -7.99 -25.03 7.00
N GLU A 147 -8.50 -25.81 7.97
CA GLU A 147 -7.76 -26.95 8.54
C GLU A 147 -7.35 -27.96 7.45
N LYS A 148 -8.25 -28.26 6.52
CA LYS A 148 -7.97 -29.16 5.39
C LYS A 148 -6.85 -28.61 4.49
N LEU A 149 -6.91 -27.34 4.10
CA LEU A 149 -5.89 -26.70 3.24
C LEU A 149 -4.52 -26.65 3.92
N GLU A 150 -4.49 -26.41 5.23
CA GLU A 150 -3.26 -26.47 6.03
C GLU A 150 -2.67 -27.89 6.00
N THR A 151 -3.50 -28.95 6.13
CA THR A 151 -3.02 -30.33 6.02
C THR A 151 -2.54 -30.71 4.62
N GLU A 152 -3.23 -30.29 3.55
CA GLU A 152 -2.81 -30.56 2.16
C GLU A 152 -1.47 -29.88 1.85
N SER A 153 -1.33 -28.60 2.23
CA SER A 153 -0.07 -27.85 2.03
C SER A 153 1.12 -28.48 2.77
N SER A 154 0.91 -29.00 3.98
CA SER A 154 1.95 -29.67 4.75
C SER A 154 2.35 -31.05 4.20
N VAL A 155 1.52 -31.66 3.36
CA VAL A 155 1.78 -32.97 2.72
C VAL A 155 2.57 -32.81 1.41
N GLU A 156 2.39 -31.69 0.70
CA GLU A 156 3.10 -31.39 -0.55
C GLU A 156 4.60 -31.07 -0.36
N ASP A 157 5.00 -30.64 0.85
CA ASP A 157 6.38 -30.28 1.22
C ASP A 157 7.25 -31.49 1.67
N LYS A 158 6.84 -32.73 1.40
CA LYS A 158 7.59 -33.98 1.66
C LYS A 158 7.74 -34.85 0.43
#